data_AF-A0A2N6VP74-F1
#
_entry.id   AF-A0A2N6VP74-F1
#
_cell.length_a   1.000
_cell.length_b   1.000
_cell.length_c   1.000
_cell.angle_alpha   90.00
_cell.angle_beta   90.00
_cell.angle_gamma   90.00
#
_symmetry.space_group_name_H-M   'P 1'
#
loop_
_entity.id
_entity.type
_entity.pdbx_description
1 polymer ?
#
loop_
_entity_poly.entity_id
_entity_poly.type
_entity_poly.pdbx_seq_one_letter_code
_entity_poly.pdbx_strand_id
1 'polypeptide(L)'
;MKPQLVNSTRTLLPFTVALIAGMTIIQIIIVFTPGGPGVLGALLTAAVAIGCMLWQWRNIKTIAKIRFGKAIVHAVMFGTITTSFNLHALIHFAIAMRAGDATSVAQEFFTTSWVGATLCMSALWGAGFVASLIGAIAQRGWED
;
A
#
# COMPACT_ATOMS: atom_id res chain seq x y z
N MET A 1 23.57 29.39 4.10
CA MET A 1 22.37 29.06 4.90
C MET A 1 22.57 27.67 5.51
N LYS A 2 22.43 27.50 6.83
CA LYS A 2 22.46 26.16 7.44
C LYS A 2 21.26 25.35 6.91
N PRO A 3 21.42 24.07 6.51
CA PRO A 3 20.30 23.25 6.10
C PRO A 3 19.28 23.18 7.23
N GLN A 4 18.02 23.55 6.98
CA GLN A 4 16.95 23.30 7.93
C GLN A 4 16.74 21.79 8.02
N LEU A 5 17.06 21.21 9.17
CA LEU A 5 16.76 19.82 9.51
C LEU A 5 15.24 19.64 9.53
N VAL A 6 14.71 18.85 8.59
CA VAL A 6 13.30 18.44 8.60
C VAL A 6 13.15 17.27 9.56
N ASN A 7 12.21 17.39 10.50
CA ASN A 7 11.83 16.27 11.35
C ASN A 7 11.00 15.27 10.52
N SER A 8 11.64 14.17 10.12
CA SER A 8 11.03 13.11 9.32
C SER A 8 9.85 12.47 10.05
N THR A 9 9.94 12.25 11.36
CA THR A 9 8.87 11.67 12.17
C THR A 9 7.59 12.51 12.11
N ARG A 10 7.68 13.83 12.31
CA ARG A 10 6.52 14.74 12.25
C ARG A 10 5.86 14.81 10.87
N THR A 11 6.58 14.43 9.82
CA THR A 11 6.07 14.46 8.44
C THR A 11 5.53 13.10 8.01
N LEU A 12 6.30 12.04 8.22
CA LEU A 12 6.02 10.70 7.69
C LEU A 12 5.11 9.89 8.62
N LEU A 13 5.24 10.03 9.95
CA LEU A 13 4.42 9.24 10.88
C LEU A 13 2.92 9.53 10.74
N PRO A 14 2.44 10.79 10.67
CA PRO A 14 1.02 11.05 10.47
C PRO A 14 0.50 10.49 9.15
N PHE A 15 1.30 10.55 8.09
CA PHE A 15 0.97 9.97 6.79
C PHE A 15 0.82 8.44 6.89
N THR A 16 1.79 7.77 7.52
CA THR A 16 1.76 6.32 7.73
C THR A 16 0.54 5.91 8.54
N VAL A 17 0.25 6.58 9.66
CA VAL A 17 -0.91 6.28 10.51
C VAL A 17 -2.22 6.50 9.76
N ALA A 18 -2.36 7.60 9.03
CA ALA A 18 -3.54 7.89 8.24
C ALA A 18 -3.77 6.85 7.14
N LEU A 19 -2.70 6.41 6.46
CA LEU A 19 -2.80 5.38 5.43
C LEU A 19 -3.17 4.02 6.03
N ILE A 20 -2.56 3.61 7.14
CA ILE A 20 -2.92 2.37 7.84
C ILE A 20 -4.39 2.41 8.23
N ALA A 21 -4.84 3.48 8.88
CA ALA A 21 -6.23 3.63 9.28
C ALA A 21 -7.20 3.57 8.08
N GLY A 22 -6.87 4.27 6.99
CA GLY A 22 -7.66 4.23 5.75
C GLY A 22 -7.73 2.83 5.15
N MET A 23 -6.61 2.13 5.07
CA MET A 23 -6.60 0.75 4.56
C MET A 23 -7.34 -0.22 5.48
N THR A 24 -7.23 -0.07 6.81
CA THR A 24 -8.02 -0.88 7.75
C THR A 24 -9.52 -0.71 7.53
N ILE A 25 -9.99 0.53 7.36
CA ILE A 25 -11.40 0.81 7.06
C ILE A 25 -11.83 0.13 5.76
N ILE A 26 -11.01 0.23 4.71
CA ILE A 26 -11.30 -0.43 3.42
C ILE A 26 -11.38 -1.94 3.57
N GLN A 27 -10.46 -2.57 4.30
CA GLN A 27 -10.50 -4.01 4.51
C GLN A 27 -11.74 -4.45 5.31
N ILE A 28 -12.16 -3.66 6.29
CA ILE A 28 -13.43 -3.89 7.02
C ILE A 28 -14.62 -3.79 6.06
N ILE A 29 -14.64 -2.86 5.11
CA ILE A 29 -15.73 -2.78 4.13
C ILE A 29 -15.73 -4.03 3.21
N ILE A 30 -14.55 -4.44 2.75
CA ILE A 30 -14.40 -5.57 1.84
C ILE A 30 -14.84 -6.89 2.50
N VAL A 31 -14.67 -7.05 3.82
CA VAL A 31 -15.04 -8.31 4.50
C VAL A 31 -16.55 -8.60 4.39
N PHE A 32 -17.36 -7.55 4.21
CA PHE A 32 -18.80 -7.64 4.01
C PHE A 32 -19.22 -7.58 2.54
N THR A 33 -18.26 -7.62 1.60
CA THR A 33 -18.51 -7.61 0.16
C THR A 33 -18.45 -9.04 -0.40
N PRO A 34 -19.56 -9.60 -0.91
CA PRO A 34 -19.56 -10.94 -1.48
C PRO A 34 -18.64 -11.03 -2.71
N GLY A 35 -17.86 -12.12 -2.81
CA GLY A 35 -16.98 -12.38 -3.95
C GLY A 35 -15.71 -11.52 -3.99
N GLY A 36 -15.35 -10.90 -2.87
CA GLY A 36 -14.09 -10.19 -2.69
C GLY A 36 -14.17 -8.68 -2.92
N PRO A 37 -13.02 -8.02 -3.18
CA PRO A 37 -12.93 -6.55 -3.25
C PRO A 37 -13.85 -5.91 -4.30
N GLY A 38 -13.98 -6.54 -5.47
CA GLY A 38 -14.81 -6.07 -6.58
C GLY A 38 -14.50 -4.65 -7.03
N VAL A 39 -15.50 -4.02 -7.66
CA VAL A 39 -15.41 -2.62 -8.12
C VAL A 39 -15.31 -1.65 -6.94
N LEU A 40 -16.02 -1.92 -5.84
CA LEU A 40 -16.00 -1.05 -4.66
C LEU A 40 -14.60 -0.97 -4.05
N GLY A 41 -13.96 -2.11 -3.81
CA GLY A 41 -12.59 -2.17 -3.29
C GLY A 41 -11.59 -1.48 -4.23
N ALA A 42 -11.76 -1.63 -5.54
CA ALA A 42 -10.95 -0.92 -6.53
C ALA A 42 -11.12 0.60 -6.45
N LEU A 43 -12.36 1.10 -6.37
CA LEU A 43 -12.65 2.54 -6.26
C LEU A 43 -12.14 3.14 -4.95
N LEU A 44 -12.34 2.46 -3.83
CA LEU A 44 -11.84 2.90 -2.52
C LEU A 44 -10.30 2.94 -2.50
N THR A 45 -9.65 1.93 -3.07
CA THR A 45 -8.18 1.89 -3.17
C THR A 45 -7.67 2.99 -4.11
N ALA A 46 -8.36 3.25 -5.23
CA ALA A 46 -8.05 4.36 -6.13
C ALA A 46 -8.19 5.71 -5.42
N ALA A 47 -9.23 5.90 -4.59
CA ALA A 47 -9.40 7.10 -3.79
C ALA A 47 -8.24 7.29 -2.80
N VAL A 48 -7.77 6.22 -2.15
CA VAL A 48 -6.57 6.26 -1.30
C VAL A 48 -5.32 6.61 -2.11
N ALA A 49 -5.13 6.03 -3.30
CA ALA A 49 -4.00 6.34 -4.17
C ALA A 49 -3.99 7.83 -4.56
N ILE A 50 -5.14 8.38 -4.96
CA ILE A 50 -5.31 9.81 -5.25
C ILE A 50 -5.00 10.65 -4.01
N GLY A 51 -5.54 10.28 -2.85
CA GLY A 51 -5.26 10.96 -1.58
C GLY A 51 -3.76 11.00 -1.25
N CYS A 52 -3.06 9.88 -1.46
CA CYS A 52 -1.61 9.80 -1.28
C CYS A 52 -0.85 10.68 -2.29
N MET A 53 -1.25 10.67 -3.56
CA MET A 53 -0.65 11.54 -4.59
C MET A 53 -0.83 13.02 -4.26
N LEU A 54 -2.04 13.43 -3.87
CA LEU A 54 -2.33 14.81 -3.47
C LEU A 54 -1.53 15.23 -2.23
N TRP A 55 -1.44 14.36 -1.23
CA TRP A 55 -0.62 14.60 -0.05
C TRP A 55 0.87 14.73 -0.43
N GLN A 56 1.38 13.84 -1.27
CA GLN A 56 2.78 13.84 -1.70
C GLN A 56 3.11 15.10 -2.51
N TRP A 57 2.23 15.53 -3.41
CA TRP A 57 2.38 16.78 -4.15
C TRP A 57 2.48 17.96 -3.18
N ARG A 58 1.52 18.11 -2.27
CA ARG A 58 1.50 19.21 -1.29
C ARG A 58 2.77 19.26 -0.42
N ASN A 59 3.36 18.09 -0.13
CA ASN A 59 4.51 17.96 0.75
C ASN A 59 5.84 17.73 0.01
N ILE A 60 5.88 17.86 -1.32
CA ILE A 60 7.03 17.44 -2.14
C ILE A 60 8.34 18.15 -1.75
N LYS A 61 8.26 19.43 -1.40
CA LYS A 61 9.41 20.24 -0.96
C LYS A 61 9.96 19.78 0.40
N THR A 62 9.08 19.32 1.30
CA THR A 62 9.45 18.79 2.62
C THR A 62 10.04 17.39 2.48
N ILE A 63 9.40 16.54 1.69
CA ILE A 63 9.85 15.17 1.42
C ILE A 63 11.22 15.17 0.74
N ALA A 64 11.47 16.09 -0.20
CA ALA A 64 12.76 16.19 -0.90
C ALA A 64 13.93 16.55 0.01
N LYS A 65 13.68 17.14 1.20
CA LYS A 65 14.70 17.44 2.21
C LYS A 65 15.05 16.23 3.09
N ILE A 66 14.18 15.21 3.14
CA ILE A 66 14.42 13.97 3.89
C ILE A 66 15.26 13.05 2.99
N ARG A 67 16.38 12.51 3.51
CA ARG A 67 17.18 11.51 2.80
C ARG A 67 16.28 10.31 2.48
N PHE A 68 16.17 9.97 1.19
CA PHE A 68 15.28 8.93 0.66
C PHE A 68 13.77 9.15 0.90
N GLY A 69 13.32 10.36 1.22
CA GLY A 69 11.93 10.63 1.58
C GLY A 69 10.89 10.12 0.58
N LYS A 70 11.14 10.28 -0.73
CA LYS A 70 10.24 9.78 -1.78
C LYS A 70 10.14 8.25 -1.77
N ALA A 71 11.27 7.56 -1.67
CA ALA A 71 11.32 6.10 -1.61
C ALA A 71 10.65 5.56 -0.35
N ILE A 72 10.84 6.21 0.80
CA ILE A 72 10.17 5.84 2.05
C ILE A 72 8.65 6.01 1.94
N VAL A 73 8.16 7.11 1.35
CA VAL A 73 6.72 7.32 1.14
C VAL A 73 6.15 6.21 0.25
N HIS A 74 6.82 5.86 -0.86
CA HIS A 74 6.37 4.77 -1.72
C HIS A 74 6.44 3.41 -1.02
N ALA A 75 7.48 3.16 -0.21
CA ALA A 75 7.60 1.94 0.60
C ALA A 75 6.44 1.78 1.58
N VAL A 76 6.07 2.87 2.28
CA VAL A 76 4.92 2.90 3.18
C VAL A 76 3.63 2.63 2.42
N MET A 77 3.46 3.26 1.24
CA MET A 77 2.27 3.03 0.40
C MET A 77 2.16 1.59 -0.07
N PHE A 78 3.21 1.08 -0.72
CA PHE A 78 3.30 -0.29 -1.19
C PHE A 78 3.09 -1.29 -0.06
N GLY A 79 3.83 -1.15 1.03
CA GLY A 79 3.78 -2.04 2.18
C GLY A 79 2.39 -2.07 2.82
N THR A 80 1.80 -0.90 3.07
CA THR A 80 0.49 -0.82 3.75
C THR A 80 -0.63 -1.38 2.87
N ILE A 81 -0.71 -0.94 1.61
CA ILE A 81 -1.77 -1.35 0.68
C ILE A 81 -1.65 -2.86 0.42
N THR A 82 -0.47 -3.31 -0.01
CA THR A 82 -0.24 -4.71 -0.38
C THR A 82 -0.41 -5.66 0.81
N THR A 83 0.15 -5.30 1.97
CA THR A 83 0.00 -6.13 3.18
C THR A 83 -1.47 -6.22 3.60
N SER A 84 -2.24 -5.12 3.51
CA SER A 84 -3.65 -5.15 3.91
C SER A 84 -4.48 -6.16 3.10
N PHE A 85 -4.31 -6.19 1.76
CA PHE A 85 -5.03 -7.11 0.90
C PHE A 85 -4.54 -8.55 1.04
N ASN A 86 -3.22 -8.77 1.13
CA ASN A 86 -2.66 -10.11 1.31
C ASN A 86 -3.00 -10.69 2.69
N LEU A 87 -3.01 -9.86 3.74
CA LEU A 87 -3.41 -10.28 5.07
C LEU A 87 -4.89 -10.66 5.12
N HIS A 88 -5.76 -9.89 4.47
CA HIS A 88 -7.18 -10.22 4.36
C HIS A 88 -7.37 -11.56 3.63
N ALA A 89 -6.73 -11.72 2.47
CA ALA A 89 -6.73 -12.97 1.71
C ALA A 89 -6.25 -14.16 2.57
N LEU A 90 -5.15 -13.99 3.30
CA LEU A 90 -4.59 -15.01 4.18
C LEU A 90 -5.55 -15.40 5.30
N ILE A 91 -6.18 -14.42 5.96
CA ILE A 91 -7.17 -14.68 7.01
C ILE A 91 -8.37 -15.44 6.44
N HIS A 92 -8.89 -15.01 5.29
CA HIS A 92 -10.01 -15.68 4.62
C HIS A 92 -9.68 -17.14 4.30
N PHE A 93 -8.49 -17.39 3.71
CA PHE A 93 -8.00 -18.73 3.42
C PHE A 93 -7.81 -19.58 4.68
N ALA A 94 -7.24 -19.01 5.75
CA ALA A 94 -7.01 -19.71 7.02
C ALA A 94 -8.32 -20.12 7.70
N ILE A 95 -9.37 -19.29 7.63
CA ILE A 95 -10.71 -19.62 8.14
C ILE A 95 -11.30 -20.77 7.32
N ALA A 96 -11.24 -20.70 5.99
CA ALA A 96 -11.76 -21.73 5.09
C ALA A 96 -11.06 -23.09 5.28
N MET A 97 -9.73 -23.08 5.43
CA MET A 97 -8.94 -24.27 5.76
C MET A 97 -9.44 -24.95 7.04
N ARG A 98 -9.74 -24.17 8.09
CA ARG A 98 -10.29 -24.71 9.35
C ARG A 98 -11.71 -25.28 9.18
N ALA A 99 -12.49 -24.73 8.25
CA ALA A 99 -13.83 -25.20 7.93
C ALA A 99 -13.85 -26.40 6.96
N GLY A 100 -12.70 -26.85 6.45
CA GLY A 100 -12.63 -27.91 5.45
C GLY A 100 -13.01 -27.47 4.03
N ASP A 101 -13.03 -26.16 3.76
CA ASP A 101 -13.54 -25.56 2.52
C ASP A 101 -12.45 -24.83 1.72
N ALA A 102 -11.20 -25.29 1.84
CA ALA A 102 -10.06 -24.62 1.22
C ALA A 102 -10.13 -24.57 -0.32
N THR A 103 -10.70 -25.61 -0.94
CA THR A 103 -10.81 -25.72 -2.40
C THR A 103 -11.75 -24.67 -2.98
N SER A 104 -12.88 -24.40 -2.32
CA SER A 104 -13.85 -23.40 -2.79
C SER A 104 -13.25 -21.99 -2.73
N VAL A 105 -12.56 -21.66 -1.64
CA VAL A 105 -11.94 -20.34 -1.44
C VAL A 105 -10.75 -20.15 -2.37
N ALA A 106 -9.97 -21.21 -2.63
CA ALA A 106 -8.94 -21.16 -3.66
C ALA A 106 -9.55 -20.85 -5.04
N GLN A 107 -10.66 -21.51 -5.39
CA GLN A 107 -11.36 -21.26 -6.65
C GLN A 107 -11.93 -19.84 -6.72
N GLU A 108 -12.56 -19.34 -5.65
CA GLU A 108 -13.01 -17.95 -5.54
C GLU A 108 -11.85 -16.99 -5.80
N PHE A 109 -10.68 -17.24 -5.20
CA PHE A 109 -9.53 -16.36 -5.32
C PHE A 109 -9.07 -16.18 -6.77
N PHE A 110 -9.07 -17.26 -7.56
CA PHE A 110 -8.66 -17.25 -8.96
C PHE A 110 -9.77 -16.82 -9.94
N THR A 111 -11.03 -16.90 -9.53
CA THR A 111 -12.18 -16.58 -10.40
C THR A 111 -12.76 -15.18 -10.16
N THR A 112 -12.29 -14.48 -9.13
CA THR A 112 -12.80 -13.16 -8.74
C THR A 112 -11.69 -12.09 -8.77
N SER A 113 -12.06 -10.88 -8.35
CA SER A 113 -11.17 -9.72 -8.25
C SER A 113 -9.99 -9.86 -7.28
N TRP A 114 -9.94 -10.94 -6.48
CA TRP A 114 -8.84 -11.22 -5.55
C TRP A 114 -7.47 -11.32 -6.23
N VAL A 115 -7.38 -11.93 -7.42
CA VAL A 115 -6.15 -11.93 -8.23
C VAL A 115 -5.67 -10.51 -8.51
N GLY A 116 -6.58 -9.64 -8.94
CA GLY A 116 -6.25 -8.24 -9.21
C GLY A 116 -5.76 -7.53 -7.95
N ALA A 117 -6.49 -7.70 -6.85
CA ALA A 117 -6.21 -7.03 -5.59
C ALA A 117 -4.92 -7.51 -4.90
N THR A 118 -4.52 -8.76 -5.07
CA THR A 118 -3.29 -9.28 -4.45
C THR A 118 -2.14 -9.34 -5.43
N LEU A 119 -2.26 -10.06 -6.55
CA LEU A 119 -1.15 -10.25 -7.48
C LEU A 119 -0.88 -9.00 -8.33
N CYS A 120 -1.88 -8.50 -9.06
CA CYS A 120 -1.65 -7.37 -9.97
C CYS A 120 -1.25 -6.10 -9.22
N MET A 121 -1.89 -5.81 -8.08
CA MET A 121 -1.51 -4.66 -7.26
C MET A 121 -0.10 -4.82 -6.68
N SER A 122 0.26 -5.97 -6.13
CA SER A 122 1.63 -6.20 -5.62
C SER A 122 2.67 -5.97 -6.71
N ALA A 123 2.43 -6.48 -7.92
CA ALA A 123 3.34 -6.32 -9.05
C ALA A 123 3.48 -4.85 -9.48
N LEU A 124 2.37 -4.15 -9.69
CA LEU A 124 2.39 -2.75 -10.17
C LEU A 124 2.96 -1.79 -9.13
N TRP A 125 2.51 -1.90 -7.88
CA TRP A 125 3.01 -1.04 -6.79
C TRP A 125 4.45 -1.38 -6.43
N GLY A 126 4.81 -2.67 -6.46
CA GLY A 126 6.17 -3.16 -6.28
C GLY A 126 7.12 -2.65 -7.35
N ALA A 127 6.70 -2.64 -8.62
CA ALA A 127 7.48 -2.04 -9.71
C ALA A 127 7.73 -0.54 -9.47
N GLY A 128 6.69 0.21 -9.06
CA GLY A 128 6.84 1.62 -8.68
C GLY A 128 7.77 1.82 -7.47
N PHE A 129 7.77 0.89 -6.52
CA PHE A 129 8.67 0.93 -5.37
C PHE A 129 10.12 0.69 -5.79
N VAL A 130 10.38 -0.31 -6.62
CA VAL A 130 11.71 -0.58 -7.19
C VAL A 130 12.22 0.63 -7.98
N ALA A 131 11.38 1.23 -8.82
CA ALA A 131 11.74 2.44 -9.54
C ALA A 131 12.10 3.60 -8.59
N SER A 132 11.35 3.75 -7.48
CA SER A 132 11.63 4.76 -6.45
C SER A 132 12.95 4.50 -5.72
N LEU A 133 13.31 3.24 -5.47
CA LEU A 133 14.60 2.86 -4.89
C LEU A 133 15.75 3.13 -5.86
N ILE A 134 15.62 2.76 -7.14
CA ILE A 134 16.63 3.07 -8.17
C ILE A 134 16.88 4.57 -8.24
N GLY A 135 15.81 5.38 -8.28
CA GLY A 135 15.93 6.83 -8.27
C GLY A 135 16.58 7.38 -7.00
N ALA A 136 16.31 6.78 -5.84
CA ALA A 136 16.94 7.15 -4.57
C ALA A 136 18.44 6.86 -4.56
N ILE A 137 18.85 5.68 -5.02
CA ILE A 137 20.26 5.25 -5.12
C ILE A 137 21.01 6.17 -6.09
N ALA A 138 20.47 6.38 -7.30
CA ALA A 138 21.12 7.18 -8.33
C ALA A 138 21.31 8.66 -7.95
N GLN A 139 20.42 9.23 -7.14
CA GLN A 139 20.48 10.66 -6.78
C GLN A 139 21.32 10.97 -5.55
N ARG A 140 21.44 10.03 -4.61
CA ARG A 140 22.00 10.32 -3.28
C ARG A 140 23.04 9.32 -2.76
N GLY A 141 23.31 8.23 -3.49
CA GLY A 141 24.10 7.12 -2.96
C GLY A 141 23.38 6.39 -1.83
N TRP A 142 23.84 5.21 -1.45
CA TRP A 142 23.29 4.48 -0.30
C TRP A 142 24.08 4.82 0.97
N GLU A 143 25.39 4.54 0.95
CA GLU A 143 26.33 4.79 2.04
C GLU A 143 27.58 5.58 1.61
N ASP A 144 27.69 5.91 0.33
CA ASP A 144 28.83 6.60 -0.30
C ASP A 144 28.76 8.14 -0.15
#